data_AF-A0A4R4P340-F1
#
_entry.id   AF-A0A4R4P340-F1
#
_cell.length_a   1.000
_cell.length_b   1.000
_cell.length_c   1.000
_cell.angle_alpha   90.00
_cell.angle_beta   90.00
_cell.angle_gamma   90.00
#
_symmetry.space_group_name_H-M   'P 1'
#
loop_
_entity.id
_entity.type
_entity.pdbx_description
1 polymer ?
#
loop_
_entity_poly.entity_id
_entity_poly.type
_entity_poly.pdbx_seq_one_letter_code
_entity_poly.pdbx_strand_id
1 'polypeptide(L)'
;MSTPAQEQARAQERAAWLAETAYNALSAARSSLGQAADVTREVDNYLRRSEEEIFELPVQANRVQTADEPRPFQRNAQELADQADQRIRYARQGITEVRDRVADGGRALRAGRDALTELSELPVQHDVAAMDRLSHQLNTLDAAVGNFTESIDNADRRLIATREALDPLVNSSSHVDNRQAAAALITNTAEAADTQLMQTRAGLNTLNEAFEETHGDSAQATAESAELARTFHAAANPTPRT
;
A
#
# COMPACT_ATOMS: atom_id res chain seq x y z
N MET A 1 -14.28 -32.19 -39.89
CA MET A 1 -15.07 -32.24 -38.65
C MET A 1 -14.13 -32.73 -37.56
N SER A 2 -13.99 -32.00 -36.46
CA SER A 2 -13.24 -32.48 -35.30
C SER A 2 -14.02 -33.63 -34.65
N THR A 3 -13.33 -34.63 -34.11
CA THR A 3 -14.02 -35.68 -33.34
C THR A 3 -14.33 -35.18 -31.92
N PRO A 4 -15.37 -35.70 -31.25
CA PRO A 4 -15.67 -35.33 -29.85
C PRO A 4 -14.46 -35.47 -28.91
N ALA A 5 -13.60 -36.47 -29.15
CA ALA A 5 -12.36 -36.66 -28.40
C ALA A 5 -11.34 -35.54 -28.63
N GLN A 6 -11.23 -35.00 -29.85
CA GLN A 6 -10.34 -33.87 -30.14
C GLN A 6 -10.86 -32.56 -29.53
N GLU A 7 -12.18 -32.36 -29.48
CA GLU A 7 -12.79 -31.20 -28.85
C GLU A 7 -12.59 -31.23 -27.32
N GLN A 8 -12.73 -32.41 -26.71
CA GLN A 8 -12.48 -32.60 -25.28
C GLN A 8 -11.01 -32.40 -24.90
N ALA A 9 -10.07 -32.89 -25.71
CA ALA A 9 -8.64 -32.65 -25.49
C ALA A 9 -8.28 -31.15 -25.55
N ARG A 10 -8.80 -30.41 -26.54
CA ARG A 10 -8.59 -28.95 -26.63
C ARG A 10 -9.17 -28.19 -25.44
N ALA A 11 -10.35 -28.61 -24.96
CA ALA A 11 -10.96 -28.01 -23.78
C ALA A 11 -10.10 -28.23 -22.52
N GLN A 12 -9.52 -29.43 -22.36
CA GLN A 12 -8.60 -29.75 -21.27
C GLN A 12 -7.30 -28.96 -21.33
N GLU A 13 -6.69 -28.83 -22.52
CA GLU A 13 -5.48 -28.01 -22.72
C GLU A 13 -5.75 -26.54 -22.38
N ARG A 14 -6.87 -25.98 -22.83
CA ARG A 14 -7.28 -24.61 -22.51
C ARG A 14 -7.52 -24.43 -21.01
N ALA A 15 -8.16 -25.40 -20.36
CA ALA A 15 -8.39 -25.36 -18.92
C ALA A 15 -7.09 -25.35 -18.11
N ALA A 16 -6.10 -26.16 -18.51
CA ALA A 16 -4.77 -26.16 -17.90
C ALA A 16 -4.07 -24.80 -18.05
N TRP A 17 -4.11 -24.22 -19.25
CA TRP A 17 -3.53 -22.90 -19.51
C TRP A 17 -4.19 -21.78 -18.70
N LEU A 18 -5.53 -21.80 -18.56
CA LEU A 18 -6.25 -20.82 -17.75
C LEU A 18 -5.95 -20.96 -16.25
N ALA A 19 -5.87 -22.19 -15.76
CA ALA A 19 -5.51 -22.43 -14.36
C ALA A 19 -4.07 -21.99 -14.05
N GLU A 20 -3.11 -22.22 -14.96
CA GLU A 20 -1.75 -21.71 -14.87
C GLU A 20 -1.71 -20.16 -14.92
N THR A 21 -2.52 -19.55 -15.79
CA THR A 21 -2.65 -18.09 -15.87
C THR A 21 -3.18 -17.50 -14.57
N ALA A 22 -4.21 -18.11 -13.98
CA ALA A 22 -4.75 -17.70 -12.68
C ALA A 22 -3.70 -17.81 -11.57
N TYR A 23 -2.94 -18.90 -11.54
CA TYR A 23 -1.86 -19.12 -10.56
C TYR A 23 -0.76 -18.06 -10.68
N ASN A 24 -0.26 -17.83 -11.89
CA ASN A 24 0.80 -16.85 -12.14
C ASN A 24 0.34 -15.43 -11.78
N ALA A 25 -0.91 -15.10 -12.09
CA ALA A 25 -1.51 -13.82 -11.75
C ALA A 25 -1.64 -13.61 -10.22
N LEU A 26 -2.11 -14.62 -9.49
CA LEU A 26 -2.17 -14.60 -8.02
C LEU A 26 -0.80 -14.46 -7.37
N SER A 27 0.20 -15.19 -7.88
CA SER A 27 1.59 -15.08 -7.42
C SER A 27 2.14 -13.66 -7.64
N ALA A 28 1.89 -13.07 -8.81
CA ALA A 28 2.30 -11.70 -9.12
C ALA A 28 1.59 -10.66 -8.24
N ALA A 29 0.29 -10.85 -7.98
CA ALA A 29 -0.47 -10.01 -7.06
C ALA A 29 0.12 -10.04 -5.65
N ARG A 30 0.37 -11.24 -5.12
CA ARG A 30 1.00 -11.43 -3.81
C ARG A 30 2.36 -10.76 -3.72
N SER A 31 3.21 -10.93 -4.74
CA SER A 31 4.53 -10.30 -4.77
C SER A 31 4.44 -8.77 -4.73
N SER A 32 3.54 -8.19 -5.53
CA SER A 32 3.35 -6.74 -5.60
C SER A 32 2.81 -6.17 -4.29
N LEU A 33 1.82 -6.83 -3.68
CA LEU A 33 1.26 -6.41 -2.39
C LEU A 33 2.27 -6.56 -1.24
N GLY A 34 3.12 -7.59 -1.27
CA GLY A 34 4.22 -7.72 -0.32
C GLY A 34 5.22 -6.56 -0.42
N GLN A 35 5.60 -6.17 -1.64
CA GLN A 35 6.46 -5.00 -1.86
C GLN A 35 5.79 -3.70 -1.39
N ALA A 36 4.48 -3.55 -1.62
CA ALA A 36 3.71 -2.40 -1.13
C ALA A 36 3.77 -2.30 0.41
N ALA A 37 3.65 -3.42 1.11
CA ALA A 37 3.77 -3.47 2.56
C ALA A 37 5.17 -3.07 3.05
N ASP A 38 6.22 -3.56 2.39
CA ASP A 38 7.60 -3.22 2.73
C ASP A 38 7.87 -1.70 2.59
N VAL A 39 7.43 -1.10 1.48
CA VAL A 39 7.54 0.36 1.26
C VAL A 39 6.71 1.14 2.29
N THR A 40 5.51 0.64 2.65
CA THR A 40 4.68 1.28 3.68
C THR A 40 5.38 1.34 5.04
N ARG A 41 6.14 0.31 5.42
CA ARG A 41 6.97 0.33 6.64
C ARG A 41 8.12 1.33 6.54
N GLU A 42 8.74 1.48 5.37
CA GLU A 42 9.76 2.51 5.15
C GLU A 42 9.16 3.93 5.30
N VAL A 43 7.97 4.15 4.75
CA VAL A 43 7.22 5.40 4.91
C VAL A 43 6.97 5.69 6.39
N ASP A 44 6.46 4.74 7.18
CA ASP A 44 6.25 4.95 8.63
C ASP A 44 7.55 5.32 9.35
N ASN A 45 8.70 4.75 8.96
CA ASN A 45 10.00 5.12 9.54
C ASN A 45 10.38 6.58 9.24
N TYR A 46 10.11 7.10 8.04
CA TYR A 46 10.31 8.52 7.74
C TYR A 46 9.37 9.41 8.56
N LEU A 47 8.12 8.99 8.74
CA LEU A 47 7.14 9.76 9.50
C LEU A 47 7.45 9.78 11.01
N ARG A 48 7.93 8.68 11.60
CA ARG A 48 8.38 8.66 13.00
C ARG A 48 9.50 9.66 13.28
N ARG A 49 10.48 9.75 12.39
CA ARG A 49 11.54 10.77 12.51
C ARG A 49 10.96 12.18 12.42
N SER A 50 10.12 12.41 11.41
CA SER A 50 9.40 13.69 11.22
C SER A 50 8.62 14.11 12.47
N GLU A 51 8.00 13.15 13.16
CA GLU A 51 7.27 13.35 14.41
C GLU A 51 8.20 13.77 15.55
N GLU A 52 9.37 13.14 15.70
CA GLU A 52 10.39 13.54 16.67
C GLU A 52 10.83 15.00 16.44
N GLU A 53 11.02 15.42 15.19
CA GLU A 53 11.38 16.79 14.86
C GLU A 53 10.25 17.80 15.15
N ILE A 54 9.00 17.45 14.82
CA ILE A 54 7.83 18.28 15.11
C ILE A 54 7.59 18.39 16.63
N PHE A 55 7.83 17.31 17.38
CA PHE A 55 7.71 17.28 18.82
C PHE A 55 8.68 18.23 19.54
N GLU A 56 9.82 18.55 18.93
CA GLU A 56 10.81 19.49 19.46
C GLU A 56 10.43 20.97 19.20
N LEU A 57 9.50 21.26 18.28
CA LEU A 57 9.11 22.64 17.94
C LEU A 57 8.51 23.41 19.12
N PRO A 58 7.60 22.87 19.95
CA PRO A 58 7.10 23.56 21.14
C PRO A 58 8.22 23.94 22.14
N VAL A 59 9.28 23.13 22.23
CA VAL A 59 10.46 23.45 23.06
C VAL A 59 11.17 24.68 22.48
N GLN A 60 11.34 24.76 21.16
CA GLN A 60 11.92 25.94 20.53
C GLN A 60 11.03 27.18 20.70
N ALA A 61 9.71 27.04 20.58
CA ALA A 61 8.76 28.13 20.81
C ALA A 61 8.92 28.73 22.21
N ASN A 62 9.00 27.88 23.24
CA ASN A 62 9.20 28.33 24.62
C ASN A 62 10.54 29.08 24.81
N ARG A 63 11.61 28.60 24.15
CA ARG A 63 12.93 29.25 24.19
C ARG A 63 12.93 30.59 23.45
N VAL A 64 12.24 30.71 22.31
CA VAL A 64 12.04 31.99 21.61
C VAL A 64 11.32 33.01 22.50
N GLN A 65 10.35 32.55 23.29
CA GLN A 65 9.58 33.42 24.18
C GLN A 65 10.43 33.92 25.37
N THR A 66 11.28 33.06 25.95
CA THR A 66 11.89 33.29 27.26
C THR A 66 13.37 33.68 27.22
N ALA A 67 14.11 33.32 26.18
CA ALA A 67 15.55 33.56 26.12
C ALA A 67 15.89 35.05 25.86
N ASP A 68 17.03 35.49 26.38
CA ASP A 68 17.58 36.82 26.11
C ASP A 68 17.91 36.98 24.62
N GLU A 69 18.44 35.92 24.00
CA GLU A 69 18.76 35.83 22.58
C GLU A 69 17.82 34.81 21.89
N PRO A 70 16.69 35.26 21.29
CA PRO A 70 15.69 34.34 20.72
C PRO A 70 16.06 33.81 19.32
N ARG A 71 16.96 34.49 18.60
CA ARG A 71 17.28 34.18 17.19
C ARG A 71 17.81 32.75 16.96
N PRO A 72 18.71 32.19 17.79
CA PRO A 72 19.18 30.81 17.61
C PRO A 72 18.04 29.79 17.68
N PHE A 73 17.05 30.01 18.56
CA PHE A 73 15.92 29.10 18.73
C PHE A 73 14.90 29.21 17.58
N GLN A 74 14.68 30.42 17.07
CA GLN A 74 13.91 30.61 15.84
C GLN A 74 14.55 29.87 14.66
N ARG A 75 15.87 30.01 14.50
CA ARG A 75 16.62 29.32 13.44
C ARG A 75 16.56 27.80 13.60
N ASN A 76 16.72 27.28 14.82
CA ASN A 76 16.60 25.85 15.08
C ASN A 76 15.18 25.34 14.77
N ALA A 77 14.13 26.09 15.11
CA ALA A 77 12.76 25.73 14.74
C ALA A 77 12.57 25.65 13.21
N GLN A 78 13.18 26.57 12.46
CA GLN A 78 13.19 26.55 10.99
C GLN A 78 13.94 25.33 10.46
N GLU A 79 15.12 25.01 11.01
CA GLU A 79 15.92 23.86 10.61
C GLU A 79 15.19 22.53 10.89
N LEU A 80 14.50 22.40 12.03
CA LEU A 80 13.64 21.24 12.33
C LEU A 80 12.46 21.14 11.37
N ALA A 81 11.80 22.25 11.05
CA ALA A 81 10.67 22.27 10.12
C ALA A 81 11.09 21.90 8.69
N ASP A 82 12.25 22.38 8.22
CA ASP A 82 12.81 22.05 6.90
C ASP A 82 13.19 20.56 6.82
N GLN A 83 13.81 20.03 7.87
CA GLN A 83 14.13 18.61 7.99
C GLN A 83 12.86 17.72 7.97
N ALA A 84 11.81 18.12 8.69
CA ALA A 84 10.52 17.45 8.67
C ALA A 84 9.88 17.53 7.28
N ASP A 85 9.83 18.70 6.62
CA ASP A 85 9.32 18.85 5.25
C ASP A 85 10.07 17.94 4.26
N GLN A 86 11.40 17.89 4.35
CA GLN A 86 12.22 17.04 3.49
C GLN A 86 11.86 15.55 3.67
N ARG A 87 11.73 15.07 4.91
CA ARG A 87 11.33 13.67 5.18
C ARG A 87 9.92 13.39 4.71
N ILE A 88 8.99 14.33 4.88
CA ILE A 88 7.62 14.18 4.37
C ILE A 88 7.61 14.11 2.84
N ARG A 89 8.48 14.83 2.13
CA ARG A 89 8.62 14.65 0.67
C ARG A 89 9.07 13.24 0.29
N TYR A 90 10.05 12.67 1.00
CA TYR A 90 10.45 11.28 0.78
C TYR A 90 9.32 10.30 1.11
N ALA A 91 8.61 10.52 2.21
CA ALA A 91 7.43 9.72 2.57
C ALA A 91 6.38 9.74 1.44
N ARG A 92 6.10 10.91 0.84
CA ARG A 92 5.16 11.03 -0.29
C ARG A 92 5.61 10.29 -1.55
N GLN A 93 6.92 10.27 -1.82
CA GLN A 93 7.47 9.44 -2.91
C GLN A 93 7.23 7.95 -2.62
N GLY A 94 7.47 7.52 -1.38
CA GLY A 94 7.14 6.16 -0.94
C GLY A 94 5.65 5.84 -1.09
N ILE A 95 4.75 6.74 -0.69
CA ILE A 95 3.28 6.58 -0.87
C ILE A 95 2.92 6.42 -2.36
N THR A 96 3.59 7.14 -3.26
CA THR A 96 3.41 6.98 -4.70
C THR A 96 3.84 5.60 -5.16
N GLU A 97 4.97 5.10 -4.68
CA GLU A 97 5.41 3.73 -4.97
C GLU A 97 4.42 2.68 -4.41
N VAL A 98 3.94 2.84 -3.17
CA VAL A 98 2.90 1.95 -2.61
C VAL A 98 1.65 1.93 -3.53
N ARG A 99 1.21 3.10 -4.02
CA ARG A 99 0.09 3.21 -4.96
C ARG A 99 0.34 2.40 -6.22
N ASP A 100 1.53 2.52 -6.82
CA ASP A 100 1.89 1.81 -8.04
C ASP A 100 1.91 0.28 -7.82
N ARG A 101 2.49 -0.18 -6.71
CA ARG A 101 2.53 -1.62 -6.34
C ARG A 101 1.14 -2.19 -6.08
N VAL A 102 0.27 -1.44 -5.40
CA VAL A 102 -1.14 -1.83 -5.20
C VAL A 102 -1.88 -1.89 -6.53
N ALA A 103 -1.64 -0.94 -7.44
CA ALA A 103 -2.24 -0.94 -8.78
C ALA A 103 -1.76 -2.12 -9.64
N ASP A 104 -0.47 -2.49 -9.56
CA ASP A 104 0.08 -3.71 -10.16
C ASP A 104 -0.59 -4.97 -9.60
N GLY A 105 -0.71 -5.05 -8.28
CA GLY A 105 -1.42 -6.14 -7.59
C GLY A 105 -2.86 -6.27 -8.06
N GLY A 106 -3.60 -5.15 -8.12
CA GLY A 106 -4.98 -5.12 -8.60
C GLY A 106 -5.13 -5.52 -10.08
N ARG A 107 -4.17 -5.15 -10.95
CA ARG A 107 -4.16 -5.62 -12.35
C ARG A 107 -3.97 -7.13 -12.43
N ALA A 108 -3.07 -7.69 -11.62
CA ALA A 108 -2.80 -9.12 -11.57
C ALA A 108 -4.02 -9.89 -11.02
N LEU A 109 -4.67 -9.42 -9.95
CA LEU A 109 -5.89 -10.03 -9.42
C LEU A 109 -7.01 -10.09 -10.47
N ARG A 110 -7.20 -9.00 -11.24
CA ARG A 110 -8.18 -8.98 -12.35
C ARG A 110 -7.87 -10.02 -13.41
N ALA A 111 -6.61 -10.13 -13.84
CA ALA A 111 -6.21 -11.15 -14.81
C ALA A 111 -6.46 -12.58 -14.29
N GLY A 112 -6.20 -12.83 -12.99
CA GLY A 112 -6.49 -14.11 -12.37
C GLY A 112 -7.99 -14.43 -12.32
N ARG A 113 -8.81 -13.43 -11.97
CA ARG A 113 -10.27 -13.56 -11.98
C ARG A 113 -10.82 -13.85 -13.37
N ASP A 114 -10.38 -13.11 -14.37
CA ASP A 114 -10.83 -13.29 -15.75
C ASP A 114 -10.49 -14.71 -16.25
N ALA A 115 -9.29 -15.21 -15.92
CA ALA A 115 -8.91 -16.59 -16.23
C ALA A 115 -9.79 -17.64 -15.54
N LEU A 116 -10.18 -17.43 -14.28
CA LEU A 116 -11.09 -18.34 -13.57
C LEU A 116 -12.53 -18.28 -14.07
N THR A 117 -13.01 -17.09 -14.44
CA THR A 117 -14.33 -16.94 -15.07
C THR A 117 -14.36 -17.73 -16.37
N GLU A 118 -13.37 -17.55 -17.25
CA GLU A 118 -13.28 -18.30 -18.50
C GLU A 118 -13.17 -19.81 -18.24
N LEU A 119 -12.40 -20.22 -17.23
CA LEU A 119 -12.25 -21.63 -16.85
C LEU A 119 -13.58 -22.26 -16.42
N SER A 120 -14.42 -21.51 -15.69
CA SER A 120 -15.73 -21.98 -15.23
C SER A 120 -16.74 -22.20 -16.36
N GLU A 121 -16.54 -21.54 -17.51
CA GLU A 121 -17.40 -21.66 -18.70
C GLU A 121 -17.01 -22.84 -19.58
N LEU A 122 -15.82 -23.43 -19.38
CA LEU A 122 -15.37 -24.57 -20.17
C LEU A 122 -16.15 -25.84 -19.80
N PRO A 123 -16.51 -26.69 -20.80
CA PRO A 123 -17.20 -27.96 -20.58
C PRO A 123 -16.22 -29.05 -20.11
N VAL A 124 -15.44 -28.75 -19.07
CA VAL A 124 -14.48 -29.66 -18.44
C VAL A 124 -14.93 -30.01 -17.04
N GLN A 125 -14.63 -31.23 -16.59
CA GLN A 125 -14.92 -31.64 -15.23
C GLN A 125 -13.94 -30.94 -14.29
N HIS A 126 -14.46 -30.15 -13.36
CA HIS A 126 -13.66 -29.37 -12.42
C HIS A 126 -14.30 -29.40 -11.02
N ASP A 127 -13.49 -29.15 -9.99
CA ASP A 127 -13.98 -29.01 -8.63
C ASP A 127 -14.65 -27.63 -8.47
N VAL A 128 -15.97 -27.62 -8.59
CA VAL A 128 -16.80 -26.41 -8.45
C VAL A 128 -16.59 -25.76 -7.08
N ALA A 129 -16.41 -26.55 -6.01
CA ALA A 129 -16.21 -26.01 -4.67
C ALA A 129 -14.84 -25.31 -4.54
N ALA A 130 -13.80 -25.83 -5.20
CA ALA A 130 -12.50 -25.17 -5.25
C ALA A 130 -12.56 -23.86 -6.06
N MET A 131 -13.25 -23.86 -7.21
CA MET A 131 -13.46 -22.66 -8.02
C MET A 131 -14.23 -21.57 -7.27
N ASP A 132 -15.29 -21.94 -6.56
CA ASP A 132 -16.10 -21.02 -5.75
C ASP A 132 -15.29 -20.40 -4.61
N ARG A 133 -14.48 -21.21 -3.90
CA ARG A 133 -13.58 -20.70 -2.84
C ARG A 133 -12.56 -19.70 -3.40
N LEU A 134 -11.92 -20.04 -4.52
CA LEU A 134 -10.91 -19.19 -5.14
C LEU A 134 -11.52 -17.88 -5.69
N SER A 135 -12.72 -17.96 -6.27
CA SER A 135 -13.50 -16.79 -6.71
C SER A 135 -13.85 -15.88 -5.53
N HIS A 136 -14.29 -16.45 -4.41
CA HIS A 136 -14.56 -15.70 -3.19
C HIS A 136 -13.31 -15.01 -2.65
N GLN A 137 -12.18 -15.72 -2.55
CA GLN A 137 -10.89 -15.15 -2.13
C GLN A 137 -10.46 -13.99 -3.02
N LEU A 138 -10.53 -14.14 -4.34
CA LEU A 138 -10.21 -13.07 -5.28
C LEU A 138 -11.08 -11.82 -5.11
N ASN A 139 -12.38 -11.99 -4.84
CA ASN A 139 -13.27 -10.87 -4.56
C ASN A 139 -12.91 -10.15 -3.25
N THR A 140 -12.54 -10.90 -2.21
CA THR A 140 -12.03 -10.32 -0.95
C THR A 140 -10.73 -9.54 -1.18
N LEU A 141 -9.79 -10.11 -1.95
CA LEU A 141 -8.52 -9.45 -2.29
C LEU A 141 -8.75 -8.17 -3.14
N ASP A 142 -9.69 -8.19 -4.09
CA ASP A 142 -10.05 -7.03 -4.92
C ASP A 142 -10.67 -5.90 -4.06
N ALA A 143 -11.55 -6.26 -3.12
CA ALA A 143 -12.10 -5.31 -2.15
C ALA A 143 -11.01 -4.70 -1.26
N ALA A 144 -10.05 -5.52 -0.80
CA ALA A 144 -8.91 -5.04 -0.02
C ALA A 144 -8.05 -4.05 -0.81
N VAL A 145 -7.74 -4.35 -2.09
CA VAL A 145 -7.02 -3.43 -2.99
C VAL A 145 -7.75 -2.09 -3.18
N GLY A 146 -9.09 -2.13 -3.28
CA GLY A 146 -9.92 -0.92 -3.28
C GLY A 146 -9.72 -0.08 -2.02
N ASN A 147 -9.81 -0.70 -0.85
CA ASN A 147 -9.62 -0.04 0.44
C ASN A 147 -8.19 0.51 0.63
N PHE A 148 -7.18 -0.20 0.12
CA PHE A 148 -5.79 0.29 0.11
C PHE A 148 -5.64 1.57 -0.68
N THR A 149 -6.24 1.63 -1.87
CA THR A 149 -6.16 2.80 -2.75
C THR A 149 -6.73 4.05 -2.05
N GLU A 150 -7.89 3.93 -1.41
CA GLU A 150 -8.49 5.04 -0.65
C GLU A 150 -7.61 5.45 0.54
N SER A 151 -7.06 4.47 1.26
CA SER A 151 -6.17 4.72 2.42
C SER A 151 -4.88 5.44 2.01
N ILE A 152 -4.28 5.06 0.88
CA ILE A 152 -3.09 5.68 0.29
C ILE A 152 -3.38 7.13 -0.13
N ASP A 153 -4.51 7.39 -0.77
CA ASP A 153 -4.91 8.74 -1.18
C ASP A 153 -5.23 9.64 0.03
N ASN A 154 -5.80 9.07 1.09
CA ASN A 154 -5.97 9.75 2.37
C ASN A 154 -4.61 10.11 3.00
N ALA A 155 -3.66 9.17 3.00
CA ALA A 155 -2.30 9.42 3.51
C ALA A 155 -1.60 10.53 2.72
N ASP A 156 -1.60 10.50 1.39
CA ASP A 156 -0.97 11.53 0.56
C ASP A 156 -1.57 12.93 0.82
N ARG A 157 -2.91 13.04 0.88
CA ARG A 157 -3.59 14.30 1.21
C ARG A 157 -3.18 14.86 2.56
N ARG A 158 -3.04 14.01 3.57
CA ARG A 158 -2.62 14.42 4.92
C ARG A 158 -1.16 14.85 4.93
N LEU A 159 -0.27 14.16 4.23
CA LEU A 159 1.12 14.57 4.08
C LEU A 159 1.25 15.91 3.35
N ILE A 160 0.40 16.19 2.35
CA ILE A 160 0.31 17.53 1.74
C ILE A 160 -0.06 18.57 2.80
N ALA A 161 -1.12 18.32 3.59
CA ALA A 161 -1.57 19.23 4.63
C ALA A 161 -0.52 19.45 5.73
N THR A 162 0.25 18.42 6.12
CA THR A 162 1.36 18.57 7.06
C THR A 162 2.41 19.53 6.51
N ARG A 163 2.76 19.43 5.22
CA ARG A 163 3.73 20.33 4.59
C ARG A 163 3.20 21.75 4.52
N GLU A 164 1.95 21.94 4.11
CA GLU A 164 1.28 23.25 4.11
C GLU A 164 1.25 23.88 5.52
N ALA A 165 1.17 23.08 6.58
CA ALA A 165 1.25 23.56 7.96
C ALA A 165 2.68 23.97 8.38
N LEU A 166 3.71 23.31 7.85
CA LEU A 166 5.12 23.62 8.09
C LEU A 166 5.61 24.83 7.28
N ASP A 167 5.05 25.05 6.09
CA ASP A 167 5.46 26.09 5.14
C ASP A 167 5.61 27.50 5.75
N PRO A 168 4.69 28.00 6.60
CA PRO A 168 4.85 29.30 7.24
C PRO A 168 6.11 29.43 8.09
N LEU A 169 6.50 28.34 8.77
CA LEU A 169 7.70 28.32 9.60
C LEU A 169 8.96 28.19 8.74
N VAL A 170 8.96 27.29 7.75
CA VAL A 170 10.08 27.10 6.81
C VAL A 170 10.42 28.40 6.07
N ASN A 171 9.41 29.16 5.65
CA ASN A 171 9.58 30.40 4.88
C ASN A 171 9.61 31.67 5.76
N SER A 172 9.60 31.53 7.09
CA SER A 172 9.62 32.68 8.01
C SER A 172 10.98 33.38 8.02
N SER A 173 11.00 34.66 8.38
CA SER A 173 12.24 35.36 8.68
C SER A 173 12.88 34.78 9.94
N SER A 174 14.20 34.59 9.95
CA SER A 174 14.95 34.23 11.17
C SER A 174 15.06 35.40 12.16
N HIS A 175 14.62 36.60 11.77
CA HIS A 175 14.56 37.76 12.65
C HIS A 175 13.34 37.68 13.57
N VAL A 176 13.53 37.98 14.84
CA VAL A 176 12.47 37.95 15.86
C VAL A 176 12.17 39.37 16.31
N ASP A 177 11.26 40.05 15.60
CA ASP A 177 10.77 41.39 15.98
C ASP A 177 9.79 41.32 17.17
N ASN A 178 8.97 40.26 17.19
CA ASN A 178 8.00 40.01 18.24
C ASN A 178 8.11 38.56 18.71
N ARG A 179 8.66 38.37 19.91
CA ARG A 179 8.89 37.04 20.51
C ARG A 179 7.61 36.24 20.69
N GLN A 180 6.53 36.90 21.10
CA GLN A 180 5.25 36.23 21.33
C GLN A 180 4.64 35.75 20.00
N ALA A 181 4.71 36.58 18.95
CA ALA A 181 4.22 36.21 17.64
C ALA A 181 5.05 35.06 17.02
N ALA A 182 6.38 35.12 17.15
CA ALA A 182 7.27 34.06 16.65
C ALA A 182 7.06 32.73 17.38
N ALA A 183 6.96 32.75 18.72
CA ALA A 183 6.64 31.56 19.50
C ALA A 183 5.27 30.98 19.12
N ALA A 184 4.24 31.83 18.98
CA ALA A 184 2.91 31.39 18.58
C ALA A 184 2.89 30.77 17.17
N LEU A 185 3.66 31.32 16.21
CA LEU A 185 3.82 30.72 14.89
C LEU A 185 4.38 29.29 15.01
N ILE A 186 5.48 29.12 15.75
CA ILE A 186 6.11 27.80 15.93
C ILE A 186 5.13 26.81 16.56
N THR A 187 4.44 27.20 17.65
CA THR A 187 3.46 26.34 18.32
C THR A 187 2.30 25.95 17.41
N ASN A 188 1.69 26.91 16.71
CA ASN A 188 0.56 26.64 15.83
C ASN A 188 0.95 25.73 14.66
N THR A 189 2.14 25.95 14.08
CA THR A 189 2.69 25.08 13.03
C THR A 189 2.92 23.66 13.57
N ALA A 190 3.50 23.52 14.76
CA ALA A 190 3.74 22.22 15.37
C ALA A 190 2.45 21.44 15.61
N GLU A 191 1.43 22.06 16.22
CA GLU A 191 0.14 21.43 16.51
C GLU A 191 -0.60 20.99 15.23
N ALA A 192 -0.58 21.84 14.20
CA ALA A 192 -1.22 21.54 12.92
C ALA A 192 -0.51 20.39 12.19
N ALA A 193 0.83 20.41 12.16
CA ALA A 193 1.64 19.37 11.51
C ALA A 193 1.52 18.03 12.25
N ASP A 194 1.62 18.04 13.58
CA ASP A 194 1.51 16.87 14.46
C ASP A 194 0.17 16.14 14.29
N THR A 195 -0.93 16.89 14.31
CA THR A 195 -2.28 16.34 14.12
C THR A 195 -2.40 15.56 12.82
N GLN A 196 -1.90 16.11 11.70
CA GLN A 196 -1.97 15.46 10.40
C GLN A 196 -1.02 14.26 10.32
N LEU A 197 0.16 14.35 10.91
CA LEU A 197 1.16 13.29 10.90
C LEU A 197 0.70 12.08 11.72
N MET A 198 0.20 12.30 12.93
CA MET A 198 -0.36 11.26 13.79
C MET A 198 -1.51 10.52 13.09
N GLN A 199 -2.42 11.26 12.45
CA GLN A 199 -3.54 10.66 11.71
C GLN A 199 -3.07 9.88 10.47
N THR A 200 -2.02 10.36 9.80
CA THR A 200 -1.40 9.62 8.68
C THR A 200 -0.81 8.31 9.18
N ARG A 201 -0.03 8.34 10.27
CA ARG A 201 0.59 7.15 10.85
C ARG A 201 -0.44 6.13 11.34
N ALA A 202 -1.50 6.59 11.99
CA ALA A 202 -2.61 5.71 12.37
C ALA A 202 -3.21 5.00 11.14
N GLY A 203 -3.44 5.75 10.04
CA GLY A 203 -3.91 5.17 8.78
C GLY A 203 -2.91 4.17 8.16
N LEU A 204 -1.61 4.46 8.20
CA LEU A 204 -0.59 3.54 7.70
C LEU A 204 -0.45 2.28 8.56
N ASN A 205 -0.68 2.36 9.87
CA ASN A 205 -0.72 1.19 10.73
C ASN A 205 -1.89 0.28 10.37
N THR A 206 -3.09 0.84 10.20
CA THR A 206 -4.26 0.08 9.70
C THR A 206 -4.00 -0.51 8.32
N LEU A 207 -3.31 0.23 7.44
CA LEU A 207 -2.92 -0.26 6.12
C LEU A 207 -1.93 -1.43 6.21
N ASN A 208 -0.94 -1.36 7.10
CA ASN A 208 0.03 -2.44 7.34
C ASN A 208 -0.65 -3.70 7.88
N GLU A 209 -1.56 -3.57 8.86
CA GLU A 209 -2.34 -4.69 9.39
C GLU A 209 -3.16 -5.37 8.28
N ALA A 210 -3.82 -4.56 7.43
CA ALA A 210 -4.61 -5.08 6.33
C ALA A 210 -3.74 -5.72 5.23
N PHE A 211 -2.52 -5.22 4.99
CA PHE A 211 -1.54 -5.92 4.13
C PHE A 211 -1.13 -7.28 4.69
N GLU A 212 -0.92 -7.39 6.01
CA GLU A 212 -0.55 -8.65 6.66
C GLU A 212 -1.67 -9.70 6.55
N GLU A 213 -2.92 -9.29 6.78
CA GLU A 213 -4.10 -10.13 6.56
C GLU A 213 -4.20 -10.59 5.10
N THR A 214 -4.11 -9.64 4.16
CA THR A 214 -4.15 -9.90 2.72
C THR A 214 -3.00 -10.80 2.25
N HIS A 215 -1.84 -10.74 2.91
CA HIS A 215 -0.71 -11.62 2.60
C HIS A 215 -1.03 -13.08 2.96
N GLY A 216 -1.74 -13.32 4.06
CA GLY A 216 -2.24 -14.65 4.44
C GLY A 216 -3.23 -15.19 3.40
N ASP A 217 -4.24 -14.39 3.07
CA ASP A 217 -5.29 -14.76 2.10
C ASP A 217 -4.72 -15.02 0.71
N SER A 218 -3.80 -14.16 0.23
CA SER A 218 -3.16 -14.32 -1.07
C SER A 218 -2.24 -15.55 -1.13
N ALA A 219 -1.58 -15.92 -0.02
CA ALA A 219 -0.79 -17.15 0.04
C ALA A 219 -1.68 -18.39 -0.07
N GLN A 220 -2.83 -18.39 0.61
CA GLN A 220 -3.82 -19.46 0.50
C GLN A 220 -4.38 -19.56 -0.92
N ALA A 221 -4.82 -18.44 -1.52
CA ALA A 221 -5.34 -18.41 -2.89
C ALA A 221 -4.30 -18.91 -3.91
N THR A 222 -3.04 -18.53 -3.74
CA THR A 222 -1.94 -19.01 -4.59
C THR A 222 -1.76 -20.53 -4.48
N ALA A 223 -1.85 -21.09 -3.28
CA ALA A 223 -1.72 -22.54 -3.07
C ALA A 223 -2.92 -23.32 -3.66
N GLU A 224 -4.14 -22.81 -3.46
CA GLU A 224 -5.36 -23.41 -4.04
C GLU A 224 -5.32 -23.35 -5.58
N SER A 225 -4.88 -22.23 -6.16
CA SER A 225 -4.73 -22.09 -7.61
C SER A 225 -3.62 -23.00 -8.18
N ALA A 226 -2.52 -23.19 -7.44
CA ALA A 226 -1.47 -24.14 -7.83
C ALA A 226 -1.99 -25.58 -7.89
N GLU A 227 -2.81 -25.99 -6.92
CA GLU A 227 -3.41 -27.32 -6.90
C GLU A 227 -4.40 -27.52 -8.06
N LEU A 228 -5.19 -26.49 -8.35
CA LEU A 228 -6.08 -26.47 -9.50
C LEU A 228 -5.30 -26.64 -10.82
N ALA A 229 -4.22 -25.87 -11.01
CA ALA A 229 -3.36 -25.97 -12.18
C ALA A 229 -2.75 -27.37 -12.34
N ARG A 230 -2.25 -27.97 -11.24
CA ARG A 230 -1.76 -29.36 -11.24
C ARG A 230 -2.85 -30.36 -11.65
N THR A 231 -4.05 -30.18 -11.14
CA THR A 231 -5.20 -31.05 -11.45
C THR A 231 -5.55 -31.00 -12.93
N PHE A 232 -5.61 -29.80 -13.54
CA PHE A 232 -5.88 -29.68 -14.97
C PHE A 232 -4.73 -30.19 -15.85
N HIS A 233 -3.47 -29.99 -15.45
CA HIS A 233 -2.34 -30.59 -16.16
C HIS A 233 -2.38 -32.11 -16.15
N ALA A 234 -2.71 -32.72 -15.02
CA ALA A 234 -2.86 -34.16 -14.91
C ALA A 234 -4.04 -34.68 -15.75
N ALA A 235 -5.14 -33.92 -15.83
CA ALA A 235 -6.30 -34.26 -16.65
C ALA A 235 -6.01 -34.14 -18.16
N ALA A 236 -5.21 -33.15 -18.58
CA ALA A 236 -4.79 -32.95 -19.97
C ALA A 236 -3.75 -33.99 -20.44
N ASN A 237 -2.96 -34.54 -19.51
CA ASN A 237 -1.94 -35.56 -19.79
C ASN A 237 -2.17 -36.83 -18.95
N PRO A 238 -3.23 -37.61 -19.23
CA PRO A 238 -3.49 -38.84 -18.49
C PRO A 238 -2.35 -39.85 -18.71
N THR A 239 -1.64 -40.23 -17.65
CA THR A 239 -0.66 -41.31 -17.71
C THR A 239 -1.34 -42.62 -18.14
N PRO A 240 -0.83 -43.34 -19.15
CA PRO A 240 -1.43 -44.59 -19.61
C PRO A 240 -1.46 -45.61 -18.47
N ARG A 241 -2.63 -46.20 -18.21
CA ARG A 241 -2.77 -47.31 -17.27
C ARG A 241 -2.09 -48.55 -17.87
N THR A 242 -0.99 -48.97 -17.26
CA THR A 242 -0.31 -50.24 -17.53
C THR A 242 -1.13 -51.43 -17.06
#